data_AF-A0A8J4D792-F1
#
_entry.id   AF-A0A8J4D792-F1
#
_cell.length_a   1.000
_cell.length_b   1.000
_cell.length_c   1.000
_cell.angle_alpha   90.00
_cell.angle_beta   90.00
_cell.angle_gamma   90.00
#
_symmetry.space_group_name_H-M   'P 1'
#
loop_
_entity.id
_entity.type
_entity.pdbx_description
1 polymer ?
#
loop_
_entity_poly.entity_id
_entity_poly.type
_entity_poly.pdbx_seq_one_letter_code
_entity_poly.pdbx_strand_id
1 'polypeptide(L)'
;MFSRRRNWSVIQERYGEGYWLPGGGVDTGESLRQGAMREAWEEAGADIVVTGILTVESLHRGLWRRVIFLAEPVPFLANRDNGGEAAADPALTISDTDPAAVRAASSFAAADAAGSLRHRYRCKTLPDVESAGACWVAVEELEALPLRSTSEPLTWIPWVANGGRVLPLNPEAVPEVARTFPDFQL
;
A
#
# COMPACT_ATOMS: atom_id res chain seq x y z
N MET A 1 23.12 -11.74 -12.70
CA MET A 1 22.41 -10.49 -12.34
C MET A 1 21.17 -10.91 -11.57
N PHE A 2 21.18 -10.82 -10.23
CA PHE A 2 20.03 -11.23 -9.43
C PHE A 2 18.99 -10.10 -9.47
N SER A 3 17.94 -10.27 -10.27
CA SER A 3 16.75 -9.41 -10.17
C SER A 3 16.13 -9.66 -8.80
N ARG A 4 16.00 -8.61 -7.98
CA ARG A 4 15.38 -8.70 -6.66
C ARG A 4 13.88 -8.98 -6.85
N ARG A 5 13.41 -10.15 -6.39
CA ARG A 5 11.97 -10.46 -6.36
C ARG A 5 11.28 -9.46 -5.43
N ARG A 6 10.26 -8.78 -5.94
CA ARG A 6 9.36 -7.92 -5.15
C ARG A 6 8.10 -8.71 -4.83
N ASN A 7 7.64 -8.60 -3.58
CA ASN A 7 6.36 -9.13 -3.15
C ASN A 7 5.36 -7.99 -2.99
N TRP A 8 4.08 -8.28 -3.15
CA TRP A 8 2.99 -7.32 -3.22
C TRP A 8 1.95 -7.63 -2.15
N SER A 9 1.42 -6.61 -1.48
CA SER A 9 0.40 -6.80 -0.44
C SER A 9 -0.95 -7.06 -1.09
N VAL A 10 -1.60 -8.14 -0.69
CA VAL A 10 -3.00 -8.45 -1.01
C VAL A 10 -3.74 -8.82 0.27
N ILE A 11 -4.99 -8.40 0.38
CA ILE A 11 -5.89 -8.73 1.49
C ILE A 11 -6.76 -9.91 1.08
N GLN A 12 -7.12 -10.76 2.04
CA GLN A 12 -8.14 -11.77 1.88
C GLN A 12 -9.48 -11.20 2.35
N GLU A 13 -10.38 -10.96 1.41
CA GLU A 13 -11.73 -10.51 1.73
C GLU A 13 -12.52 -11.59 2.47
N ARG A 14 -13.50 -11.14 3.25
CA ARG A 14 -14.36 -12.02 4.04
C ARG A 14 -15.24 -12.89 3.14
N TYR A 15 -15.82 -13.93 3.74
CA TYR A 15 -16.83 -14.80 3.12
C TYR A 15 -16.41 -15.55 1.84
N GLY A 16 -15.11 -15.70 1.60
CA GLY A 16 -14.60 -16.44 0.44
C GLY A 16 -14.66 -15.65 -0.87
N GLU A 17 -14.83 -14.32 -0.78
CA GLU A 17 -14.80 -13.41 -1.93
C GLU A 17 -13.43 -13.37 -2.60
N GLY A 18 -12.37 -13.89 -1.98
CA GLY A 18 -11.04 -14.03 -2.58
C GLY A 18 -10.06 -12.92 -2.18
N TYR A 19 -8.93 -12.85 -2.86
CA TYR A 19 -7.88 -11.86 -2.60
C TYR A 19 -8.05 -10.58 -3.45
N TRP A 20 -7.77 -9.43 -2.86
CA TRP A 20 -7.86 -8.11 -3.48
C TRP A 20 -6.74 -7.16 -3.03
N LEU A 21 -6.68 -5.96 -3.62
CA LEU A 21 -5.83 -4.88 -3.13
C LEU A 21 -6.47 -4.24 -1.88
N PRO A 22 -5.69 -3.80 -0.87
CA PRO A 22 -6.25 -3.00 0.21
C PRO A 22 -6.86 -1.70 -0.33
N GLY A 23 -8.02 -1.30 0.18
CA GLY A 23 -8.65 -0.03 -0.16
C GLY A 23 -10.14 0.07 0.18
N GLY A 24 -10.57 1.29 0.47
CA GLY A 24 -11.95 1.61 0.82
C GLY A 24 -12.31 3.06 0.53
N GLY A 25 -13.34 3.56 1.21
CA GLY A 25 -13.81 4.94 1.08
C GLY A 25 -12.82 5.94 1.65
N VAL A 26 -12.91 7.20 1.24
CA VAL A 26 -12.15 8.29 1.86
C VAL A 26 -13.11 9.14 2.68
N ASP A 27 -12.74 9.41 3.92
CA ASP A 27 -13.61 10.14 4.86
C ASP A 27 -13.58 11.65 4.62
N THR A 28 -14.63 12.33 5.08
CA THR A 28 -14.71 13.80 4.93
C THR A 28 -13.59 14.47 5.73
N GLY A 29 -12.77 15.28 5.05
CA GLY A 29 -11.63 15.97 5.65
C GLY A 29 -10.32 15.16 5.62
N GLU A 30 -10.36 13.90 5.18
CA GLU A 30 -9.19 13.06 4.93
C GLU A 30 -8.63 13.32 3.51
N SER A 31 -7.31 13.21 3.33
CA SER A 31 -6.69 13.20 1.99
C SER A 31 -6.79 11.82 1.35
N LEU A 32 -6.71 11.74 0.01
CA LEU A 32 -6.72 10.46 -0.71
C LEU A 32 -5.57 9.53 -0.25
N ARG A 33 -4.39 10.10 0.01
CA ARG A 33 -3.25 9.37 0.57
C ARG A 33 -3.50 8.90 2.01
N GLN A 34 -4.10 9.74 2.84
CA GLN A 34 -4.44 9.36 4.23
C GLN A 34 -5.42 8.18 4.23
N GLY A 35 -6.45 8.21 3.38
CA GLY A 35 -7.38 7.09 3.22
C GLY A 35 -6.65 5.81 2.81
N ALA A 36 -5.75 5.86 1.83
CA ALA A 36 -4.96 4.69 1.45
C ALA A 36 -4.07 4.14 2.58
N MET A 37 -3.50 5.03 3.42
CA MET A 37 -2.70 4.62 4.58
C MET A 37 -3.55 4.00 5.68
N ARG A 38 -4.72 4.58 5.98
CA ARG A 38 -5.69 4.05 6.95
C ARG A 38 -6.16 2.67 6.52
N GLU A 39 -6.61 2.50 5.28
CA GLU A 39 -7.09 1.22 4.74
C GLU A 39 -5.97 0.15 4.72
N ALA A 40 -4.74 0.51 4.34
CA ALA A 40 -3.62 -0.44 4.39
C ALA A 40 -3.30 -0.90 5.82
N TRP A 41 -3.42 -0.01 6.81
CA TRP A 41 -3.27 -0.37 8.21
C TRP A 41 -4.44 -1.23 8.69
N GLU A 42 -5.67 -0.78 8.45
CA GLU A 42 -6.90 -1.43 8.90
C GLU A 42 -7.07 -2.80 8.27
N GLU A 43 -6.85 -2.96 6.96
CA GLU A 43 -7.12 -4.18 6.20
C GLU A 43 -5.89 -5.08 5.99
N ALA A 44 -4.67 -4.55 6.04
CA ALA A 44 -3.46 -5.35 5.86
C ALA A 44 -2.53 -5.35 7.08
N GLY A 45 -2.75 -4.49 8.08
CA GLY A 45 -1.80 -4.31 9.20
C GLY A 45 -0.47 -3.70 8.74
N ALA A 46 -0.44 -3.05 7.58
CA ALA A 46 0.77 -2.56 6.95
C ALA A 46 0.87 -1.04 7.07
N ASP A 47 1.90 -0.57 7.78
CA ASP A 47 2.33 0.83 7.66
C ASP A 47 2.95 1.05 6.29
N ILE A 48 2.50 2.07 5.57
CA ILE A 48 2.94 2.37 4.20
C ILE A 48 3.28 3.84 4.01
N VAL A 49 4.10 4.12 3.00
CA VAL A 49 4.23 5.45 2.41
C VAL A 49 3.79 5.37 0.96
N VAL A 50 2.84 6.23 0.58
CA VAL A 50 2.42 6.37 -0.82
C VAL A 50 3.57 7.00 -1.61
N THR A 51 3.94 6.39 -2.74
CA THR A 51 5.10 6.83 -3.56
C THR A 51 4.75 7.16 -5.01
N GLY A 52 3.50 6.92 -5.44
CA GLY A 52 3.04 7.29 -6.77
C GLY A 52 1.58 6.93 -7.02
N ILE A 53 1.03 7.47 -8.11
CA ILE A 53 -0.32 7.16 -8.59
C ILE A 53 -0.21 6.19 -9.79
N LEU A 54 -0.97 5.11 -9.77
CA LEU A 54 -1.08 4.18 -10.89
C LEU A 54 -2.19 4.62 -11.85
N THR A 55 -3.35 5.01 -11.31
CA THR A 55 -4.49 5.45 -12.13
C THR A 55 -5.43 6.35 -11.33
N VAL A 56 -6.20 7.16 -12.06
CA VAL A 56 -7.33 7.94 -11.56
C VAL A 56 -8.50 7.65 -12.50
N GLU A 57 -9.60 7.18 -11.94
CA GLU A 57 -10.74 6.70 -12.70
C GLU A 57 -12.03 7.39 -12.25
N SER A 58 -12.88 7.67 -13.23
CA SER A 58 -14.21 8.22 -13.04
C SER A 58 -15.17 7.46 -13.96
N LEU A 59 -16.02 6.61 -13.36
CA LEU A 59 -17.00 5.80 -14.05
C LEU A 59 -18.41 6.32 -13.77
N HIS A 60 -19.38 5.86 -14.56
CA HIS A 60 -20.79 6.19 -14.38
C HIS A 60 -21.07 7.69 -14.26
N ARG A 61 -20.41 8.50 -15.10
CA ARG A 61 -20.49 9.98 -15.10
C ARG A 61 -20.08 10.61 -13.75
N GLY A 62 -19.12 10.01 -13.05
CA GLY A 62 -18.57 10.53 -11.80
C GLY A 62 -19.26 10.03 -10.54
N LEU A 63 -20.28 9.18 -10.65
CA LEU A 63 -20.92 8.54 -9.50
C LEU A 63 -19.97 7.58 -8.78
N TRP A 64 -19.03 6.99 -9.52
CA TRP A 64 -18.02 6.13 -8.96
C TRP A 64 -16.64 6.60 -9.40
N ARG A 65 -15.78 6.85 -8.41
CA ARG A 65 -14.46 7.44 -8.59
C ARG A 65 -13.45 6.61 -7.82
N ARG A 66 -12.29 6.36 -8.41
CA ARG A 66 -11.22 5.58 -7.78
C ARG A 66 -9.87 6.18 -8.11
N VAL A 67 -8.95 6.15 -7.14
CA VAL A 67 -7.52 6.36 -7.35
C VAL A 67 -6.80 5.12 -6.84
N ILE A 68 -5.82 4.62 -7.60
CA ILE A 68 -4.97 3.51 -7.17
C ILE A 68 -3.55 4.01 -7.01
N PHE A 69 -2.97 3.72 -5.85
CA PHE A 69 -1.63 4.17 -5.48
C PHE A 69 -0.61 3.05 -5.55
N LEU A 70 0.64 3.43 -5.82
CA LEU A 70 1.80 2.63 -5.48
C LEU A 70 2.33 3.08 -4.12
N ALA A 71 2.51 2.14 -3.21
CA ALA A 71 3.05 2.40 -1.89
C ALA A 71 4.20 1.43 -1.56
N GLU A 72 5.09 1.86 -0.68
CA GLU A 72 6.18 1.05 -0.15
C GLU A 72 5.95 0.85 1.36
N PRO A 73 6.16 -0.36 1.90
CA PRO A 73 5.93 -0.61 3.31
C PRO A 73 7.02 0.04 4.18
N VAL A 74 6.62 0.53 5.34
CA VAL A 74 7.52 1.02 6.37
C VAL A 74 7.89 -0.15 7.30
N PRO A 75 9.17 -0.33 7.67
CA PRO A 75 9.52 -1.38 8.62
C PRO A 75 8.87 -1.10 9.97
N PHE A 76 8.22 -2.12 10.54
CA PHE A 76 7.80 -2.16 11.92
C PHE A 76 9.03 -2.03 12.82
N LEU A 77 9.17 -0.87 13.44
CA LEU A 77 10.12 -0.67 14.54
C LEU A 77 9.39 -1.09 15.81
N ALA A 78 9.78 -2.23 16.37
CA ALA A 78 9.18 -2.79 17.57
C ALA A 78 9.32 -1.81 18.76
N ASN A 79 8.29 -0.98 19.00
CA ASN A 79 8.15 -0.17 20.21
C ASN A 79 6.74 0.42 20.46
N ARG A 80 5.69 0.02 19.71
CA ARG A 80 4.34 0.60 19.85
C ARG A 80 3.37 -0.17 20.76
N ASP A 81 3.76 -1.34 21.28
CA ASP A 81 2.81 -2.24 21.98
C ASP A 81 2.87 -2.22 23.51
N ASN A 82 3.72 -1.39 24.12
CA ASN A 82 3.78 -1.29 25.58
C ASN A 82 3.28 0.09 26.03
N GLY A 83 2.12 0.13 26.71
CA GLY A 83 1.54 1.33 27.33
C GLY A 83 2.39 1.90 28.48
N GLY A 84 3.65 2.20 28.23
CA GLY A 84 4.56 2.92 29.10
C GLY A 84 5.25 4.03 28.31
N GLU A 85 5.25 5.23 28.86
CA GLU A 85 6.13 6.33 28.44
C GLU A 85 7.55 5.80 28.20
N ALA A 86 7.96 5.74 26.93
CA ALA A 86 9.30 5.35 26.56
C ALA A 86 9.88 6.42 25.64
N ALA A 87 11.03 6.92 26.06
CA ALA A 87 11.78 8.00 25.47
C ALA A 87 11.89 7.86 23.94
N ALA A 88 11.57 8.95 23.26
CA ALA A 88 11.80 9.13 21.85
C ALA A 88 13.27 8.81 21.53
N ASP A 89 13.50 7.84 20.66
CA ASP A 89 14.72 7.79 19.87
C ASP A 89 14.63 8.94 18.84
N PRO A 90 15.46 9.98 18.93
CA PRO A 90 15.25 11.22 18.17
C PRO A 90 15.61 11.12 16.68
N ALA A 91 15.90 9.93 16.15
CA ALA A 91 16.37 9.78 14.77
C ALA A 91 15.30 9.38 13.73
N LEU A 92 14.08 9.01 14.12
CA LEU A 92 13.03 8.58 13.18
C LEU A 92 11.67 9.21 13.49
N THR A 93 11.65 10.54 13.62
CA THR A 93 10.44 11.30 13.33
C THR A 93 10.25 11.27 11.81
N ILE A 94 9.63 10.21 11.28
CA ILE A 94 9.19 10.19 9.88
C ILE A 94 7.96 11.10 9.81
N SER A 95 8.19 12.42 9.82
CA SER A 95 7.26 13.35 9.20
C SER A 95 7.15 12.99 7.71
N ASP A 96 6.09 13.45 7.04
CA ASP A 96 5.69 13.24 5.63
C ASP A 96 6.73 13.58 4.55
N THR A 97 8.00 13.32 4.79
CA THR A 97 9.15 13.90 4.13
C THR A 97 9.87 12.82 3.33
N ASP A 98 9.65 12.93 2.02
CA ASP A 98 10.43 12.36 0.92
C ASP A 98 10.24 10.85 0.60
N PRO A 99 9.36 10.52 -0.37
CA PRO A 99 9.24 9.18 -0.94
C PRO A 99 10.56 8.59 -1.46
N ALA A 100 11.55 9.42 -1.83
CA ALA A 100 12.86 8.95 -2.28
C ALA A 100 13.70 8.40 -1.12
N ALA A 101 13.60 9.00 0.07
CA ALA A 101 14.29 8.52 1.27
C ALA A 101 13.74 7.16 1.73
N VAL A 102 12.42 6.96 1.65
CA VAL A 102 11.77 5.67 1.93
C VAL A 102 12.21 4.59 0.94
N ARG A 103 12.29 4.91 -0.36
CA ARG A 103 12.81 4.00 -1.40
C ARG A 103 14.27 3.63 -1.19
N ALA A 104 15.09 4.57 -0.69
CA ALA A 104 16.47 4.29 -0.32
C ALA A 104 16.52 3.34 0.89
N ALA A 105 15.74 3.58 1.94
CA ALA A 105 15.69 2.72 3.13
C ALA A 105 15.19 1.30 2.83
N SER A 106 14.17 1.15 1.96
CA SER A 106 13.67 -0.17 1.53
C SER A 106 14.68 -0.92 0.64
N SER A 107 15.53 -0.20 -0.09
CA SER A 107 16.59 -0.79 -0.92
C SER A 107 17.77 -1.36 -0.11
N PHE A 108 18.02 -0.86 1.12
CA PHE A 108 19.06 -1.40 2.00
C PHE A 108 18.62 -2.65 2.78
N ALA A 109 17.31 -2.83 3.01
CA ALA A 109 16.78 -3.97 3.76
C ALA A 109 16.88 -5.32 3.01
N ALA A 110 17.05 -5.33 1.69
CA ALA A 110 17.12 -6.57 0.88
C ALA A 110 18.50 -7.26 0.86
N ALA A 111 19.45 -6.81 1.69
CA ALA A 111 20.82 -7.32 1.70
C ALA A 111 21.17 -8.30 2.84
N ASP A 112 20.23 -8.68 3.73
CA ASP A 112 20.55 -9.57 4.85
C ASP A 112 19.74 -10.89 4.84
N ALA A 113 20.43 -11.96 5.21
CA ALA A 113 20.06 -13.33 4.96
C ALA A 113 18.83 -13.82 5.75
N ALA A 114 18.03 -14.64 5.06
CA ALA A 114 17.11 -15.66 5.56
C ALA A 114 16.67 -15.56 7.04
N GLY A 115 15.53 -14.90 7.30
CA GLY A 115 14.70 -15.18 8.48
C GLY A 115 14.10 -13.96 9.19
N SER A 116 14.85 -12.86 9.31
CA SER A 116 14.43 -11.73 10.17
C SER A 116 13.57 -10.66 9.47
N LEU A 117 13.61 -10.55 8.14
CA LEU A 117 12.93 -9.48 7.38
C LEU A 117 11.41 -9.64 7.29
N ARG A 118 10.88 -10.88 7.25
CA ARG A 118 9.43 -11.13 7.22
C ARG A 118 8.71 -10.59 8.46
N HIS A 119 9.43 -10.45 9.56
CA HIS A 119 8.93 -9.91 10.82
C HIS A 119 8.91 -8.38 10.85
N ARG A 120 9.67 -7.70 9.97
CA ARG A 120 9.71 -6.23 9.89
C ARG A 120 8.60 -5.64 9.03
N TYR A 121 8.03 -6.40 8.10
CA TYR A 121 6.93 -5.93 7.25
C TYR A 121 5.76 -6.89 7.43
N ARG A 122 5.16 -6.88 8.62
CA ARG A 122 4.05 -7.81 8.93
C ARG A 122 2.79 -7.36 8.22
N CYS A 123 2.13 -8.31 7.58
CA CYS A 123 0.70 -8.23 7.34
C CYS A 123 -0.02 -8.84 8.54
N LYS A 124 -1.26 -8.41 8.79
CA LYS A 124 -2.10 -9.08 9.79
C LYS A 124 -2.46 -10.48 9.32
N THR A 125 -2.42 -11.42 10.26
CA THR A 125 -2.73 -12.84 10.04
C THR A 125 -3.95 -13.30 10.84
N LEU A 126 -4.50 -12.42 11.68
CA LEU A 126 -5.70 -12.69 12.47
C LEU A 126 -6.89 -11.99 11.81
N PRO A 127 -8.00 -12.71 11.57
CA PRO A 127 -9.23 -12.09 11.09
C PRO A 127 -9.77 -11.05 12.09
N ASP A 128 -10.23 -9.93 11.57
CA ASP A 128 -10.95 -8.88 12.31
C ASP A 128 -12.09 -8.33 11.44
N VAL A 129 -12.84 -7.35 11.94
CA VAL A 129 -14.02 -6.77 11.25
C VAL A 129 -13.72 -6.32 9.82
N GLU A 130 -12.48 -5.93 9.52
CA GLU A 130 -12.06 -5.39 8.23
C GLU A 130 -11.70 -6.49 7.22
N SER A 131 -11.02 -7.57 7.63
CA SER A 131 -10.61 -8.63 6.68
C SER A 131 -10.39 -10.01 7.33
N ALA A 132 -10.25 -11.05 6.50
CA ALA A 132 -9.87 -12.39 6.97
C ALA A 132 -8.35 -12.53 7.22
N GLY A 133 -7.54 -11.61 6.69
CA GLY A 133 -6.09 -11.60 6.80
C GLY A 133 -5.45 -10.93 5.58
N ALA A 134 -4.12 -10.79 5.57
CA ALA A 134 -3.38 -10.25 4.44
C ALA A 134 -2.04 -10.98 4.25
N CYS A 135 -1.53 -10.98 3.01
CA CYS A 135 -0.26 -11.61 2.70
C CYS A 135 0.53 -10.86 1.62
N TRP A 136 1.84 -11.13 1.60
CA TRP A 136 2.74 -10.68 0.56
C TRP A 136 2.88 -11.78 -0.50
N VAL A 137 2.52 -11.48 -1.75
CA VAL A 137 2.55 -12.42 -2.88
C VAL A 137 3.58 -12.01 -3.92
N ALA A 138 4.37 -12.95 -4.46
CA ALA A 138 5.22 -12.66 -5.61
C ALA A 138 4.39 -12.54 -6.89
N VAL A 139 4.88 -11.82 -7.91
CA VAL A 139 4.14 -11.64 -9.18
C VAL A 139 3.79 -12.98 -9.82
N GLU A 140 4.71 -13.95 -9.74
CA GLU A 140 4.55 -15.28 -10.32
C GLU A 140 3.53 -16.16 -9.57
N GLU A 141 3.20 -15.81 -8.32
CA GLU A 141 2.26 -16.55 -7.47
C GLU A 141 0.85 -15.96 -7.54
N LEU A 142 0.69 -14.78 -8.14
CA LEU A 142 -0.56 -14.01 -8.11
C LEU A 142 -1.72 -14.71 -8.83
N GLU A 143 -1.47 -15.36 -9.97
CA GLU A 143 -2.49 -16.11 -10.72
C GLU A 143 -2.97 -17.38 -10.00
N ALA A 144 -2.20 -17.88 -9.03
CA ALA A 144 -2.56 -19.04 -8.24
C ALA A 144 -3.46 -18.69 -7.04
N LEU A 145 -3.60 -17.41 -6.71
CA LEU A 145 -4.49 -16.96 -5.64
C LEU A 145 -5.95 -16.97 -6.14
N PRO A 146 -6.92 -17.35 -5.28
CA PRO A 146 -8.33 -17.15 -5.57
C PRO A 146 -8.65 -15.66 -5.47
N LEU A 147 -8.47 -14.91 -6.55
CA LEU A 147 -8.72 -13.47 -6.59
C LEU A 147 -10.22 -13.17 -6.63
N ARG A 148 -10.65 -12.08 -5.97
CA ARG A 148 -12.03 -11.57 -6.07
C ARG A 148 -12.43 -11.22 -7.48
N SER A 149 -11.50 -10.59 -8.18
CA SER A 149 -11.60 -10.30 -9.60
C SER A 149 -10.20 -10.30 -10.19
N THR A 150 -10.10 -10.44 -11.51
CA THR A 150 -8.83 -10.32 -12.22
C THR A 150 -8.48 -8.87 -12.55
N SER A 151 -9.42 -7.93 -12.39
CA SER A 151 -9.28 -6.60 -12.97
C SER A 151 -8.23 -5.70 -12.30
N GLU A 152 -8.08 -5.72 -10.98
CA GLU A 152 -7.08 -4.86 -10.32
C GLU A 152 -5.75 -5.57 -10.05
N PRO A 153 -5.68 -6.69 -9.29
CA PRO A 153 -4.40 -7.26 -8.92
C PRO A 153 -3.60 -7.70 -10.15
N LEU A 154 -4.23 -8.40 -11.11
CA LEU A 154 -3.56 -8.87 -12.33
C LEU A 154 -3.30 -7.75 -13.36
N THR A 155 -3.89 -6.57 -13.20
CA THR A 155 -3.53 -5.40 -14.03
C THR A 155 -2.33 -4.68 -13.45
N TRP A 156 -2.43 -4.25 -12.19
CA TRP A 156 -1.50 -3.27 -11.63
C TRP A 156 -0.21 -3.88 -11.10
N ILE A 157 -0.26 -5.06 -10.49
CA ILE A 157 0.95 -5.72 -9.97
C ILE A 157 1.90 -6.08 -11.12
N PRO A 158 1.45 -6.79 -12.19
CA PRO A 158 2.31 -7.05 -13.34
C PRO A 158 2.74 -5.77 -14.07
N TRP A 159 1.87 -4.76 -14.18
CA TRP A 159 2.21 -3.48 -14.81
C TRP A 159 3.44 -2.84 -14.15
N VAL A 160 3.41 -2.67 -12.83
CA VAL A 160 4.52 -2.04 -12.10
C VAL A 160 5.76 -2.96 -12.09
N ALA A 161 5.58 -4.27 -11.93
CA ALA A 161 6.68 -5.23 -11.96
C ALA A 161 7.46 -5.20 -13.28
N ASN A 162 6.77 -4.91 -14.40
CA ASN A 162 7.38 -4.78 -15.73
C ASN A 162 7.87 -3.35 -16.05
N GLY A 163 7.95 -2.47 -15.05
CA GLY A 163 8.43 -1.09 -15.24
C GLY A 163 7.40 -0.16 -15.88
N GLY A 164 6.12 -0.49 -15.75
CA GLY A 164 5.02 0.35 -16.18
C GLY A 164 5.08 1.75 -15.55
N ARG A 165 4.46 2.72 -16.23
CA ARG A 165 4.49 4.12 -15.80
C ARG A 165 3.80 4.27 -14.44
N VAL A 166 4.45 5.02 -13.54
CA VAL A 166 3.91 5.48 -12.26
C VAL A 166 3.91 7.00 -12.28
N LEU A 167 2.76 7.61 -12.02
CA LEU A 167 2.58 9.05 -12.00
C LEU A 167 3.08 9.65 -10.66
N PRO A 168 3.61 10.88 -10.67
CA PRO A 168 4.11 11.52 -9.46
C PRO A 168 2.98 11.93 -8.51
N LEU A 169 3.30 12.06 -7.22
CA LEU A 169 2.41 12.60 -6.20
C LEU A 169 2.36 14.13 -6.23
N ASN A 170 2.11 14.69 -7.40
CA ASN A 170 1.98 16.13 -7.60
C ASN A 170 0.66 16.41 -8.33
N PRO A 171 -0.31 17.10 -7.70
CA PRO A 171 -1.57 17.48 -8.33
C PRO A 171 -1.40 18.31 -9.61
N GLU A 172 -0.34 19.12 -9.71
CA GLU A 172 -0.06 19.92 -10.91
C GLU A 172 0.37 19.04 -12.09
N ALA A 173 1.10 17.96 -11.80
CA ALA A 173 1.54 16.99 -12.79
C ALA A 173 0.46 15.96 -13.15
N VAL A 174 -0.59 15.85 -12.32
CA VAL A 174 -1.72 14.93 -12.50
C VAL A 174 -3.05 15.66 -12.25
N PRO A 175 -3.45 16.60 -13.13
CA PRO A 175 -4.66 17.39 -12.95
C PRO A 175 -5.94 16.55 -12.95
N GLU A 176 -5.90 15.31 -13.43
CA GLU A 176 -6.97 14.31 -13.33
C GLU A 176 -7.41 14.07 -11.88
N VAL A 177 -6.48 14.12 -10.92
CA VAL A 177 -6.80 13.95 -9.49
C VAL A 177 -7.78 15.04 -9.05
N ALA A 178 -7.40 16.31 -9.22
CA ALA A 178 -8.23 17.44 -8.79
C ALA A 178 -9.56 17.52 -9.56
N ARG A 179 -9.58 17.12 -10.84
CA ARG A 179 -10.82 17.07 -11.63
C ARG A 179 -11.77 15.97 -11.16
N THR A 180 -11.23 14.83 -10.75
CA THR A 180 -12.02 13.67 -10.35
C THR A 180 -12.45 13.80 -8.90
N PHE A 181 -11.55 14.25 -8.02
CA PHE A 181 -11.73 14.40 -6.58
C PHE A 181 -11.56 15.86 -6.14
N PRO A 182 -12.45 16.78 -6.56
CA PRO A 182 -12.33 18.19 -6.18
C PRO A 182 -12.49 18.43 -4.67
N ASP A 183 -13.13 17.50 -3.98
CA ASP A 183 -13.44 17.60 -2.55
C ASP A 183 -12.33 17.04 -1.65
N PHE A 184 -11.31 16.39 -2.23
CA PHE A 184 -10.25 15.71 -1.49
C PHE A 184 -8.88 16.24 -1.91
N GLN A 185 -8.03 16.47 -0.91
CA GLN A 185 -6.61 16.67 -1.17
C GLN A 185 -5.98 15.34 -1.59
N LEU A 186 -4.96 15.39 -2.44
CA LEU A 186 -4.13 14.23 -2.73
C LEU A 186 -3.39 13.81 -1.46
#